data_AF-A0A7C2KP58-F1
#
_entry.id   AF-A0A7C2KP58-F1
#
_cell.length_a   1.000
_cell.length_b   1.000
_cell.length_c   1.000
_cell.angle_alpha   90.00
_cell.angle_beta   90.00
_cell.angle_gamma   90.00
#
_symmetry.space_group_name_H-M   'P 1'
#
loop_
_entity.id
_entity.type
_entity.pdbx_description
1 polymer ?
#
loop_
_entity_poly.entity_id
_entity_poly.type
_entity_poly.pdbx_seq_one_letter_code
_entity_poly.pdbx_strand_id
1 'polypeptide(L)'
;MKQEQRKAELIKLSRDAFERASTLREDQRIEVYLLEGVPAVSDILEESDTILYGPNRILCYRVYGYPYLEEEIRTWIDYARIIPQPADGTPLPEPTDIEKSIRELIDELAKERHLHKEQISSCEVFANLPVNLLGSIEQQIIEYWWSAKEEENAKDLALAQIDEGLASSP
;
A
#
# COMPACT_ATOMS: atom_id res chain seq x y z
N MET A 1 19.75 -19.28 -12.78
CA MET A 1 18.38 -19.30 -12.19
C MET A 1 17.37 -19.53 -13.30
N LYS A 2 16.31 -20.33 -13.09
CA LYS A 2 15.25 -20.53 -14.10
C LYS A 2 14.42 -19.24 -14.27
N GLN A 3 13.87 -18.98 -15.45
CA GLN A 3 13.12 -17.76 -15.75
C GLN A 3 11.91 -17.55 -14.82
N GLU A 4 11.15 -18.61 -14.53
CA GLU A 4 10.03 -18.55 -13.58
C GLU A 4 10.47 -18.17 -12.16
N GLN A 5 11.59 -18.75 -11.71
CA GLN A 5 12.17 -18.44 -10.39
C GLN A 5 12.65 -16.98 -10.32
N ARG A 6 13.21 -16.46 -11.42
CA ARG A 6 13.59 -15.05 -11.54
C ARG A 6 12.37 -14.13 -11.45
N LYS A 7 11.31 -14.44 -12.20
CA LYS A 7 10.07 -13.65 -12.19
C LYS A 7 9.44 -13.63 -10.81
N ALA A 8 9.37 -14.78 -10.13
CA ALA A 8 8.84 -14.87 -8.77
C ALA A 8 9.63 -13.99 -7.78
N GLU A 9 10.96 -14.00 -7.85
CA GLU A 9 11.81 -13.15 -7.00
C GLU A 9 11.62 -11.67 -7.31
N LEU A 10 11.54 -11.28 -8.59
CA LEU A 10 11.29 -9.89 -8.98
C LEU A 10 9.93 -9.38 -8.48
N ILE A 11 8.88 -10.21 -8.52
CA ILE A 11 7.56 -9.85 -7.98
C ILE A 11 7.64 -9.61 -6.47
N LYS A 12 8.34 -10.49 -5.73
CA LYS A 12 8.54 -10.33 -4.29
C LYS A 12 9.26 -9.02 -3.97
N LEU A 13 10.38 -8.76 -4.64
CA LEU A 13 11.13 -7.51 -4.46
C LEU A 13 10.32 -6.28 -4.85
N SER A 14 9.45 -6.39 -5.85
CA SER A 14 8.56 -5.30 -6.28
C SER A 14 7.47 -5.02 -5.25
N ARG A 15 6.93 -6.05 -4.60
CA ARG A 15 6.02 -5.89 -3.45
C ARG A 15 6.71 -5.15 -2.30
N ASP A 16 7.91 -5.58 -1.92
CA ASP A 16 8.67 -4.96 -0.84
C ASP A 16 9.03 -3.49 -1.18
N ALA A 17 9.37 -3.21 -2.45
CA ALA A 17 9.63 -1.86 -2.93
C ALA A 17 8.37 -0.98 -2.91
N PHE A 18 7.21 -1.53 -3.30
CA PHE A 18 5.93 -0.84 -3.29
C PHE A 18 5.50 -0.47 -1.86
N GLU A 19 5.61 -1.42 -0.92
CA GLU A 19 5.30 -1.17 0.49
C GLU A 19 6.20 -0.06 1.05
N ARG A 20 7.51 -0.10 0.79
CA ARG A 20 8.43 0.98 1.19
C ARG A 20 8.05 2.32 0.57
N ALA A 21 7.66 2.34 -0.71
CA ALA A 21 7.29 3.55 -1.43
C ALA A 21 6.07 4.27 -0.83
N SER A 22 5.17 3.57 -0.13
CA SER A 22 4.04 4.19 0.58
C SER A 22 4.45 5.18 1.70
N THR A 23 5.72 5.17 2.09
CA THR A 23 6.30 6.05 3.11
C THR A 23 7.24 7.12 2.56
N LEU A 24 7.45 7.13 1.23
CA LEU A 24 8.39 8.02 0.56
C LEU A 24 7.70 9.26 -0.01
N ARG A 25 8.51 10.29 -0.29
CA ARG A 25 8.08 11.48 -1.03
C ARG A 25 7.92 11.18 -2.52
N GLU A 26 7.12 11.97 -3.21
CA GLU A 26 6.83 11.78 -4.64
C GLU A 26 8.08 11.90 -5.54
N ASP A 27 9.08 12.67 -5.12
CA ASP A 27 10.36 12.86 -5.82
C ASP A 27 11.36 11.72 -5.55
N GLN A 28 11.00 10.77 -4.68
CA GLN A 28 11.80 9.60 -4.36
C GLN A 28 11.27 8.37 -5.06
N ARG A 29 12.16 7.45 -5.40
CA ARG A 29 11.80 6.18 -6.04
C ARG A 29 12.65 5.01 -5.57
N ILE A 30 12.11 3.82 -5.76
CA ILE A 30 12.82 2.55 -5.63
C ILE A 30 12.74 1.82 -6.97
N GLU A 31 13.84 1.19 -7.36
CA GLU A 31 13.92 0.41 -8.59
C GLU A 31 14.29 -1.03 -8.28
N VAL A 32 13.59 -1.95 -8.93
CA VAL A 32 13.95 -3.37 -8.98
C VAL A 32 14.49 -3.66 -10.37
N TYR A 33 15.65 -4.32 -10.43
CA TYR A 33 16.38 -4.54 -11.66
C TYR A 33 17.12 -5.88 -11.64
N LEU A 34 17.55 -6.34 -12.81
CA LEU A 34 18.50 -7.43 -12.94
C LEU A 34 19.90 -6.85 -13.06
N LEU A 35 20.79 -7.24 -12.15
CA LEU A 35 22.23 -7.01 -12.24
C LEU A 35 22.91 -8.33 -12.58
N GLU A 36 23.49 -8.42 -13.78
CA GLU A 36 24.10 -9.66 -14.30
C GLU A 36 23.15 -10.86 -14.22
N GLY A 37 21.86 -10.62 -14.47
CA GLY A 37 20.80 -11.63 -14.43
C GLY A 37 20.34 -12.03 -13.02
N VAL A 38 20.83 -11.35 -11.98
CA VAL A 38 20.43 -11.51 -10.57
C VAL A 38 19.48 -10.36 -10.16
N PRO A 39 18.28 -10.65 -9.62
CA PRO A 39 17.37 -9.64 -9.08
C PRO A 39 18.02 -8.83 -7.96
N ALA A 40 17.87 -7.51 -8.03
CA ALA A 40 18.38 -6.57 -7.03
C ALA A 40 17.40 -5.39 -6.89
N VAL A 41 17.50 -4.70 -5.75
CA VAL A 41 16.71 -3.51 -5.44
C VAL A 41 17.68 -2.35 -5.19
N SER A 42 17.31 -1.14 -5.59
CA SER A 42 18.07 0.05 -5.26
C SER A 42 17.87 0.47 -3.81
N ASP A 43 18.75 1.33 -3.32
CA ASP A 43 18.39 2.21 -2.22
C ASP A 43 17.31 3.22 -2.69
N ILE A 44 16.89 4.11 -1.79
CA ILE A 44 16.00 5.21 -2.16
C ILE A 44 16.78 6.16 -3.07
N LEU A 45 16.24 6.41 -4.26
CA LEU A 45 16.80 7.31 -5.26
C LEU A 45 16.00 8.60 -5.29
N GLU A 46 16.68 9.73 -5.35
CA GLU A 46 16.07 11.03 -5.61
C GLU A 46 15.82 11.20 -7.12
N GLU A 47 14.97 12.15 -7.51
CA GLU A 47 14.65 12.45 -8.91
C GLU A 47 15.92 12.72 -9.74
N SER A 48 16.92 13.38 -9.15
CA SER A 48 18.19 13.70 -9.80
C SER A 48 19.13 12.51 -9.99
N ASP A 49 18.92 11.41 -9.27
CA ASP A 49 19.82 10.26 -9.35
C ASP A 49 19.70 9.59 -10.72
N THR A 50 20.81 9.55 -11.45
CA THR A 50 20.85 8.94 -12.77
C THR A 50 21.43 7.52 -12.68
N ILE A 51 20.62 6.53 -13.04
CA ILE A 51 21.04 5.14 -13.15
C ILE A 51 21.41 4.83 -14.60
N LEU A 52 22.62 4.31 -14.82
CA LEU A 52 23.02 3.80 -16.13
C LEU A 52 22.50 2.37 -16.32
N TYR A 53 21.59 2.20 -17.28
CA TYR A 53 21.12 0.90 -17.73
C TYR A 53 21.94 0.40 -18.91
N GLY A 54 22.01 -0.92 -19.07
CA GLY A 54 22.75 -1.55 -20.13
C GLY A 54 22.59 -3.07 -20.10
N PRO A 55 23.38 -3.82 -20.88
CA PRO A 55 23.23 -5.27 -21.01
C PRO A 55 23.33 -6.02 -19.67
N ASN A 56 24.07 -5.46 -18.71
CA ASN A 56 24.28 -6.04 -17.39
C ASN A 56 23.34 -5.47 -16.32
N ARG A 57 22.56 -4.42 -16.62
CA ARG A 57 21.62 -3.79 -15.69
C ARG A 57 20.31 -3.47 -16.38
N ILE A 58 19.28 -4.26 -16.12
CA ILE A 58 17.97 -4.17 -16.79
C ILE A 58 16.93 -3.77 -15.76
N LEU A 59 16.26 -2.64 -15.98
CA LEU A 59 15.14 -2.23 -15.14
C LEU A 59 13.97 -3.21 -15.30
N CYS A 60 13.40 -3.65 -14.19
CA CYS A 60 12.25 -4.56 -14.18
C CYS A 60 11.04 -3.97 -13.45
N TYR A 61 11.24 -3.01 -12.55
CA TYR A 61 10.14 -2.30 -11.91
C TYR A 61 10.66 -0.98 -11.35
N ARG A 62 9.84 0.07 -11.45
CA ARG A 62 10.08 1.35 -10.80
C ARG A 62 8.80 1.78 -10.09
N VAL A 63 8.95 2.22 -8.85
CA VAL A 63 7.88 2.80 -8.05
C VAL A 63 8.35 4.10 -7.41
N TYR A 64 7.53 5.14 -7.51
CA TYR A 64 7.74 6.43 -6.84
C TYR A 64 7.02 6.46 -5.50
N GLY A 65 7.47 7.35 -4.62
CA GLY A 65 6.82 7.53 -3.33
C GLY A 65 5.36 7.96 -3.47
N TYR A 66 4.52 7.43 -2.58
CA TYR A 66 3.09 7.69 -2.54
C TYR A 66 2.70 8.17 -1.14
N PRO A 67 2.89 9.48 -0.82
CA PRO A 67 2.75 10.01 0.54
C PRO A 67 1.29 10.24 0.97
N TYR A 68 0.35 9.45 0.46
CA TYR A 68 -1.09 9.59 0.72
C TYR A 68 -1.60 8.60 1.78
N LEU A 69 -0.73 7.74 2.32
CA LEU A 69 -1.12 6.71 3.29
C LEU A 69 -1.86 7.28 4.50
N GLU A 70 -1.44 8.42 5.03
CA GLU A 70 -2.15 9.09 6.14
C GLU A 70 -3.57 9.55 5.75
N GLU A 71 -3.73 10.12 4.56
CA GLU A 71 -5.04 10.54 4.04
C GLU A 71 -5.97 9.35 3.83
N GLU A 72 -5.39 8.23 3.38
CA GLU A 72 -6.10 6.99 3.12
C GLU A 72 -6.53 6.29 4.41
N ILE A 73 -5.70 6.32 5.45
CA ILE A 73 -6.08 5.89 6.80
C ILE A 73 -7.24 6.72 7.34
N ARG A 74 -7.21 8.05 7.17
CA ARG A 74 -8.32 8.92 7.60
C ARG A 74 -9.60 8.63 6.84
N THR A 75 -9.50 8.40 5.54
CA THR A 75 -10.63 8.00 4.70
C THR A 75 -11.21 6.65 5.15
N TRP A 76 -10.36 5.67 5.48
CA TRP A 76 -10.76 4.40 6.06
C TRP A 76 -11.45 4.53 7.41
N ILE A 77 -10.95 5.42 8.28
CA ILE A 77 -11.62 5.75 9.56
C ILE A 77 -13.03 6.28 9.30
N ASP A 78 -13.19 7.14 8.29
CA ASP A 78 -14.50 7.70 7.95
C ASP A 78 -15.44 6.63 7.36
N TYR A 79 -14.92 5.71 6.53
CA TYR A 79 -15.69 4.54 6.08
C TYR A 79 -16.13 3.65 7.24
N ALA A 80 -15.25 3.39 8.22
CA ALA A 80 -15.58 2.57 9.38
C ALA A 80 -16.76 3.12 10.19
N ARG A 81 -17.02 4.44 10.14
CA ARG A 81 -18.17 5.07 10.82
C ARG A 81 -19.51 4.73 10.15
N ILE A 82 -19.50 4.39 8.87
CA ILE A 82 -20.71 4.13 8.11
C ILE A 82 -21.28 2.78 8.58
N ILE A 83 -22.45 2.82 9.21
CA ILE A 83 -23.23 1.62 9.50
C ILE A 83 -24.14 1.40 8.29
N PRO A 84 -23.89 0.37 7.46
CA PRO A 84 -24.73 0.13 6.30
C PRO A 84 -26.17 -0.12 6.76
N GLN A 85 -27.11 0.55 6.10
CA GLN A 85 -28.54 0.32 6.32
C GLN A 85 -28.97 -0.90 5.51
N PRO A 86 -29.86 -1.75 6.03
CA PRO A 86 -30.28 -2.94 5.31
C PRO A 86 -31.02 -2.54 4.04
N ALA A 87 -30.54 -3.01 2.89
CA ALA A 87 -31.31 -3.01 1.65
C ALA A 87 -32.20 -4.27 1.62
N ASP A 88 -33.39 -4.17 1.00
CA ASP A 88 -34.38 -5.25 0.98
C ASP A 88 -33.76 -6.59 0.55
N GLY A 89 -33.75 -7.55 1.48
CA GLY A 89 -33.39 -8.96 1.24
C GLY A 89 -31.90 -9.30 1.31
N THR A 90 -30.99 -8.34 1.49
CA THR A 90 -29.56 -8.62 1.67
C THR A 90 -29.13 -8.53 3.14
N PRO A 91 -28.46 -9.55 3.70
CA PRO A 91 -27.85 -9.43 5.03
C PRO A 91 -26.79 -8.32 5.00
N LEU A 92 -26.75 -7.53 6.06
CA LEU A 92 -25.72 -6.51 6.24
C LEU A 92 -24.35 -7.20 6.34
N PRO A 93 -23.31 -6.67 5.68
CA PRO A 93 -21.95 -7.14 5.92
C PRO A 93 -21.62 -6.88 7.40
N GLU A 94 -21.14 -7.92 8.08
CA GLU A 94 -20.60 -7.78 9.42
C GLU A 94 -19.37 -6.87 9.36
N PRO A 95 -19.23 -5.91 10.28
CA PRO A 95 -18.06 -5.06 10.30
C PRO A 95 -16.80 -5.87 10.59
N THR A 96 -15.71 -5.49 9.95
CA THR A 96 -14.40 -6.09 10.18
C THR A 96 -13.89 -5.80 11.58
N ASP A 97 -12.89 -6.56 12.06
CA ASP A 97 -12.30 -6.33 13.37
C ASP A 97 -11.60 -4.97 13.47
N ILE A 98 -11.07 -4.46 12.34
CA ILE A 98 -10.53 -3.10 12.26
C ILE A 98 -11.65 -2.06 12.42
N GLU A 99 -12.76 -2.22 11.69
CA GLU A 99 -13.89 -1.29 11.79
C GLU A 99 -14.48 -1.26 13.21
N LYS A 100 -14.59 -2.43 13.87
CA LYS A 100 -15.00 -2.54 15.28
C LYS A 100 -14.03 -1.79 16.19
N SER A 101 -12.72 -2.02 16.03
CA SER A 101 -11.69 -1.37 16.86
C SER A 101 -11.68 0.16 16.68
N ILE A 102 -11.87 0.65 15.45
CA ILE A 102 -12.01 2.08 15.17
C ILE A 102 -13.24 2.67 15.85
N ARG A 103 -14.39 1.98 15.77
CA ARG A 103 -15.64 2.40 16.44
C ARG A 103 -15.50 2.42 17.96
N GLU A 104 -14.83 1.44 18.54
CA GLU A 104 -14.54 1.39 19.98
C GLU A 104 -13.65 2.56 20.40
N LEU A 105 -12.60 2.88 19.64
CA LEU A 105 -11.75 4.04 19.92
C LEU A 105 -12.53 5.36 19.84
N ILE A 106 -13.41 5.52 18.84
CA ILE A 106 -14.29 6.70 18.73
C ILE A 106 -15.16 6.83 19.98
N ASP A 107 -15.71 5.72 20.49
CA ASP A 107 -16.53 5.70 21.69
C ASP A 107 -15.76 6.11 22.94
N GLU A 108 -14.51 5.68 23.05
CA GLU A 108 -13.62 6.05 24.16
C GLU A 108 -13.26 7.54 24.12
N LEU A 109 -12.85 8.05 22.95
CA LEU A 109 -12.51 9.46 22.77
C LEU A 109 -13.73 10.37 23.03
N ALA A 110 -14.91 9.99 22.54
CA ALA A 110 -16.15 10.73 22.79
C ALA A 110 -16.47 10.82 24.29
N LYS A 111 -16.29 9.71 25.03
CA LYS A 111 -16.50 9.69 26.48
C LYS A 111 -15.46 10.54 27.23
N GLU A 112 -14.19 10.43 26.87
CA GLU A 112 -13.10 11.19 27.50
C GLU A 112 -13.27 12.70 27.29
N ARG A 113 -13.72 13.10 26.09
CA ARG A 113 -13.87 14.50 25.71
C ARG A 113 -15.23 15.11 26.06
N HIS A 114 -16.17 14.30 26.58
CA HIS A 114 -17.57 14.69 26.80
C HIS A 114 -18.25 15.24 25.53
N LEU A 115 -17.97 14.61 24.39
CA LEU A 115 -18.53 14.96 23.08
C LEU A 115 -19.40 13.83 22.54
N HIS A 116 -20.22 14.15 21.54
CA HIS A 116 -20.88 13.12 20.73
C HIS A 116 -19.89 12.50 19.74
N LYS A 117 -20.12 11.23 19.36
CA LYS A 117 -19.23 10.45 18.47
C LYS A 117 -19.02 11.12 17.12
N GLU A 118 -20.06 11.77 16.61
CA GLU A 118 -20.09 12.51 15.35
C GLU A 118 -19.20 13.77 15.39
N GLN A 119 -18.81 14.22 16.57
CA GLN A 119 -17.93 15.37 16.76
C GLN A 119 -16.45 14.99 16.84
N ILE A 120 -16.13 13.71 17.02
CA ILE A 120 -14.75 13.22 17.00
C ILE A 120 -14.30 13.13 15.55
N SER A 121 -13.30 13.91 15.16
CA SER A 121 -12.79 13.94 13.77
C SER A 121 -11.95 12.71 13.42
N SER A 122 -11.84 12.34 12.14
CA SER A 122 -10.92 11.27 11.69
C SER A 122 -9.45 11.60 11.99
N CYS A 123 -9.06 12.88 11.96
CA CYS A 123 -7.73 13.33 12.41
C CYS A 123 -7.48 13.01 13.90
N GLU A 124 -8.49 13.20 14.75
CA GLU A 124 -8.36 12.91 16.18
C GLU A 124 -8.29 11.41 16.45
N VAL A 125 -9.09 10.61 15.75
CA VAL A 125 -8.99 9.15 15.81
C VAL A 125 -7.60 8.69 15.35
N PHE A 126 -7.13 9.18 14.20
CA PHE A 126 -5.81 8.85 13.67
C PHE A 126 -4.69 9.15 14.67
N ALA A 127 -4.71 10.34 15.29
CA ALA A 127 -3.72 10.74 16.28
C ALA A 127 -3.71 9.88 17.56
N ASN A 128 -4.79 9.14 17.83
CA ASN A 128 -4.94 8.29 19.01
C ASN A 128 -5.00 6.79 18.65
N LEU A 129 -4.73 6.41 17.39
CA LEU A 129 -4.71 5.01 16.99
C LEU A 129 -3.58 4.26 17.74
N PRO A 130 -3.90 3.12 18.38
CA PRO A 130 -2.88 2.21 18.88
C PRO A 130 -1.96 1.76 17.74
N VAL A 131 -0.64 1.72 17.98
CA VAL A 131 0.38 1.40 16.95
C VAL A 131 0.10 0.08 16.23
N ASN A 132 -0.41 -0.93 16.95
CA ASN A 132 -0.78 -2.22 16.38
C ASN A 132 -1.99 -2.13 15.43
N LEU A 133 -2.97 -1.28 15.76
CA LEU A 133 -4.14 -1.05 14.90
C LEU A 133 -3.75 -0.22 13.69
N LEU A 134 -2.92 0.82 13.88
CA LEU A 134 -2.36 1.62 12.79
C LEU A 134 -1.64 0.74 11.76
N GLY A 135 -0.71 -0.11 12.20
CA GLY A 135 0.00 -1.01 11.29
C GLY A 135 -0.92 -2.03 10.61
N SER A 136 -2.02 -2.44 11.26
CA SER A 136 -3.00 -3.34 10.66
C SER A 136 -3.82 -2.65 9.57
N ILE A 137 -4.19 -1.38 9.77
CA ILE A 137 -4.89 -0.56 8.76
C ILE A 137 -3.95 -0.32 7.57
N GLU A 138 -2.71 0.10 7.82
CA GLU A 138 -1.69 0.32 6.79
C GLU A 138 -1.52 -0.92 5.90
N GLN A 139 -1.38 -2.10 6.50
CA GLN A 139 -1.23 -3.34 5.75
C GLN A 139 -2.46 -3.69 4.92
N GLN A 140 -3.68 -3.43 5.42
CA GLN A 140 -4.89 -3.67 4.62
C GLN A 140 -5.00 -2.71 3.43
N ILE A 141 -4.65 -1.44 3.62
CA ILE A 141 -4.62 -0.44 2.54
C ILE A 141 -3.59 -0.84 1.48
N ILE A 142 -2.38 -1.20 1.90
CA ILE A 142 -1.29 -1.62 1.01
C ILE A 142 -1.63 -2.93 0.29
N GLU A 143 -2.34 -3.86 0.93
CA GLU A 143 -2.83 -5.07 0.29
C GLU A 143 -3.92 -4.80 -0.73
N TYR A 144 -4.83 -3.87 -0.41
CA TYR A 144 -5.87 -3.41 -1.33
C TYR A 144 -5.23 -2.80 -2.59
N TRP A 145 -4.33 -1.81 -2.46
CA TRP A 145 -3.66 -1.20 -3.62
C TRP A 145 -2.85 -2.18 -4.47
N TRP A 146 -2.31 -3.23 -3.85
CA TRP A 146 -1.52 -4.22 -4.55
C TRP A 146 -2.35 -5.28 -5.25
N SER A 147 -3.53 -5.63 -4.75
CA SER A 147 -4.23 -6.84 -5.19
C SER A 147 -5.73 -6.67 -5.44
N ALA A 148 -6.26 -5.45 -5.37
CA ALA A 148 -7.65 -5.16 -5.68
C ALA A 148 -8.04 -5.74 -7.04
N LYS A 149 -9.20 -6.41 -7.08
CA LYS A 149 -9.69 -7.11 -8.27
C LYS A 149 -10.53 -6.22 -9.16
N GLU A 150 -11.08 -5.13 -8.63
CA GLU A 150 -11.97 -4.23 -9.36
C GLU A 150 -11.22 -3.21 -10.23
N GLU A 151 -9.91 -3.01 -10.01
CA GLU A 151 -9.09 -1.98 -10.65
C GLU A 151 -7.73 -2.52 -11.12
N GLU A 152 -7.06 -1.77 -12.02
CA GLU A 152 -5.65 -2.02 -12.32
C GLU A 152 -4.81 -1.73 -11.07
N ASN A 153 -4.36 -2.79 -10.41
CA ASN A 153 -3.65 -2.72 -9.14
C ASN A 153 -2.13 -2.61 -9.34
N ALA A 154 -1.41 -2.29 -8.26
CA ALA A 154 0.04 -2.13 -8.32
C ALA A 154 0.80 -3.41 -8.71
N LYS A 155 0.24 -4.60 -8.44
CA LYS A 155 0.84 -5.86 -8.86
C LYS A 155 0.75 -6.07 -10.37
N ASP A 156 -0.38 -5.71 -10.99
CA ASP A 156 -0.55 -5.83 -12.44
C ASP A 156 0.41 -4.88 -13.17
N LEU A 157 0.56 -3.65 -12.68
CA LEU A 157 1.56 -2.69 -13.16
C LEU A 157 3.00 -3.22 -12.98
N ALA A 158 3.31 -3.83 -11.84
CA ALA A 158 4.62 -4.43 -11.59
C ALA A 158 4.89 -5.61 -12.54
N LEU A 159 3.90 -6.48 -12.75
CA LEU A 159 4.01 -7.62 -13.66
C LEU A 159 4.29 -7.18 -15.09
N ALA A 160 3.59 -6.15 -15.57
CA ALA A 160 3.81 -5.60 -16.92
C ALA A 160 5.25 -5.10 -17.11
N GLN A 161 5.77 -4.32 -16.15
CA GLN A 161 7.15 -3.81 -16.19
C GLN A 161 8.19 -4.95 -16.09
N ILE A 162 7.92 -5.96 -15.25
CA ILE A 162 8.81 -7.12 -15.09
C ILE A 162 8.89 -7.91 -16.39
N ASP A 163 7.75 -8.13 -17.05
CA ASP A 163 7.69 -8.87 -18.29
C ASP A 163 8.40 -8.12 -19.44
N GLU A 164 8.27 -6.80 -19.50
CA GLU A 164 9.02 -5.95 -20.43
C GLU A 164 10.54 -6.02 -20.18
N GLY A 165 10.97 -5.91 -18.92
CA GLY A 165 12.37 -6.02 -18.53
C GLY A 165 12.95 -7.40 -18.85
N LEU A 166 12.19 -8.48 -18.59
CA LEU A 166 12.62 -9.84 -18.90
C LEU A 166 12.67 -10.13 -20.41
N ALA A 167 11.75 -9.57 -21.20
CA ALA A 167 11.78 -9.68 -22.67
C ALA A 167 12.97 -8.93 -23.29
N SER A 168 13.45 -7.89 -22.61
CA SER A 168 14.62 -7.10 -23.02
C SER A 168 15.95 -7.69 -22.53
N SER A 169 15.91 -8.75 -21.72
CA SER A 169 17.10 -9.47 -21.26
C SER A 169 17.62 -10.42 -22.35
N PRO A 170 18.92 -10.37 -22.69
CA PRO A 170 19.55 -11.36 -23.56
C PRO A 170 19.59 -12.76 -22.90
#